data_AF-A0A3B8VZ80-F1
#
_entry.id   AF-A0A3B8VZ80-F1
#
_cell.length_a   1.000
_cell.length_b   1.000
_cell.length_c   1.000
_cell.angle_alpha   90.00
_cell.angle_beta   90.00
_cell.angle_gamma   90.00
#
_symmetry.space_group_name_H-M   'P 1'
#
loop_
_entity.id
_entity.type
_entity.pdbx_description
1 polymer ?
#
loop_
_entity_poly.entity_id
_entity_poly.type
_entity_poly.pdbx_seq_one_letter_code
_entity_poly.pdbx_strand_id
1 'polypeptide(L)'
;KAPRLSFTQYNEFTFEQPDMMRFRNLAFAYEAIKTGGNMPCILNAANEVVVDAFLKDQIGFLQMSDVIEQTMQKADYIVNPSYEDYVETDAMARRIARELF
;
A
#
# COMPACT_ATOMS: atom_id res chain seq x y z
N LYS A 1 10.60 15.35 28.96
CA LYS A 1 9.18 15.47 28.54
C LYS A 1 9.15 16.32 27.28
N ALA A 2 8.44 15.90 26.24
CA ALA A 2 8.21 16.75 25.07
C ALA A 2 7.41 18.00 25.49
N PRO A 3 7.63 19.16 24.85
CA PRO A 3 6.86 20.38 25.13
C PRO A 3 5.37 20.20 24.80
N ARG A 4 4.49 20.92 25.50
CA ARG A 4 3.06 20.93 25.19
C ARG A 4 2.80 21.77 23.93
N LEU A 5 1.79 21.37 23.15
CA LEU A 5 1.29 22.14 22.02
C LEU A 5 0.92 23.56 22.47
N SER A 6 1.40 24.56 21.75
CA SER A 6 1.03 25.97 21.96
C SER A 6 0.18 26.46 20.80
N PHE A 7 -1.09 26.76 21.06
CA PHE A 7 -2.00 27.33 20.07
C PHE A 7 -1.67 28.78 19.69
N THR A 8 -0.72 29.43 20.38
CA THR A 8 -0.16 30.71 19.93
C THR A 8 0.94 30.53 18.88
N GLN A 9 1.57 29.35 18.80
CA GLN A 9 2.57 29.02 17.78
C GLN A 9 1.94 28.31 16.57
N TYR A 10 0.90 27.51 16.80
CA TYR A 10 0.17 26.77 15.77
C TYR A 10 -1.33 27.08 15.90
N ASN A 11 -1.76 28.17 15.27
CA ASN A 11 -3.08 28.76 15.44
C ASN A 11 -4.06 28.45 14.29
N GLU A 12 -3.60 27.81 13.22
CA GLU A 12 -4.41 27.49 12.05
C GLU A 12 -4.40 25.98 11.79
N PHE A 13 -5.60 25.43 11.54
CA PHE A 13 -5.81 24.03 11.18
C PHE A 13 -6.71 23.99 9.95
N THR A 14 -6.17 23.50 8.85
CA THR A 14 -6.91 23.29 7.61
C THR A 14 -7.27 21.83 7.46
N PHE A 15 -8.40 21.57 6.81
CA PHE A 15 -8.92 20.23 6.57
C PHE A 15 -9.39 20.14 5.14
N GLU A 16 -9.09 19.02 4.49
CA GLU A 16 -9.54 18.72 3.14
C GLU A 16 -9.89 17.24 3.02
N GLN A 17 -10.76 16.91 2.06
CA GLN A 17 -11.06 15.52 1.74
C GLN A 17 -9.93 14.95 0.89
N PRO A 18 -9.54 13.68 1.09
CA PRO A 18 -8.53 13.05 0.25
C PRO A 18 -9.05 12.86 -1.17
N ASP A 19 -8.22 13.17 -2.17
CA ASP A 19 -8.50 12.86 -3.56
C ASP A 19 -8.13 11.39 -3.86
N MET A 20 -9.13 10.52 -3.75
CA MET A 20 -8.97 9.07 -3.97
C MET A 20 -8.68 8.71 -5.43
N MET A 21 -8.97 9.60 -6.39
CA MET A 21 -8.69 9.38 -7.81
C MET A 21 -7.23 9.67 -8.12
N ARG A 22 -6.71 10.77 -7.54
CA ARG A 22 -5.30 11.15 -7.70
C ARG A 22 -4.37 10.30 -6.85
N PHE A 23 -4.76 9.96 -5.62
CA PHE A 23 -3.97 9.19 -4.66
C PHE A 23 -4.61 7.82 -4.40
N ARG A 24 -4.59 6.98 -5.45
CA ARG A 24 -5.29 5.68 -5.48
C ARG A 24 -4.92 4.71 -4.35
N ASN A 25 -3.70 4.78 -3.82
CA ASN A 25 -3.23 3.85 -2.78
C ASN A 25 -4.11 3.88 -1.52
N LEU A 26 -4.73 5.01 -1.19
CA LEU A 26 -5.68 5.07 -0.07
C LEU A 26 -6.97 4.29 -0.38
N ALA A 27 -7.47 4.36 -1.61
CA ALA A 27 -8.61 3.56 -2.06
C ALA A 27 -8.29 2.06 -2.02
N PHE A 28 -7.09 1.67 -2.48
CA PHE A 28 -6.62 0.28 -2.40
C PHE A 28 -6.55 -0.25 -0.96
N ALA A 29 -6.10 0.59 -0.01
CA ALA A 29 -6.08 0.22 1.40
C ALA A 29 -7.50 -0.04 1.96
N TYR A 30 -8.47 0.83 1.64
CA TYR A 30 -9.87 0.60 2.03
C TYR A 30 -10.45 -0.67 1.40
N GLU A 31 -10.15 -0.91 0.13
CA GLU A 31 -10.55 -2.14 -0.56
C GLU A 31 -9.95 -3.37 0.09
N ALA A 32 -8.63 -3.39 0.35
CA ALA A 32 -7.94 -4.51 0.97
C ALA A 32 -8.50 -4.83 2.37
N ILE A 33 -8.76 -3.80 3.19
CA ILE A 33 -9.37 -3.95 4.52
C ILE A 33 -10.78 -4.53 4.40
N LYS A 34 -11.58 -4.04 3.45
CA LYS A 34 -12.95 -4.51 3.25
C LYS A 34 -13.00 -5.95 2.76
N THR A 35 -12.09 -6.31 1.86
CA THR A 35 -11.95 -7.67 1.32
C THR A 35 -11.50 -8.64 2.41
N GLY A 36 -10.57 -8.22 3.27
CA GLY A 36 -10.04 -9.05 4.35
C GLY A 36 -9.13 -10.17 3.82
N GLY A 37 -9.08 -11.30 4.52
CA GLY A 37 -8.22 -12.43 4.17
C GLY A 37 -6.75 -12.02 4.05
N ASN A 38 -6.07 -12.48 3.00
CA ASN A 38 -4.67 -12.14 2.74
C ASN A 38 -4.48 -10.84 1.90
N MET A 39 -5.55 -10.17 1.48
CA MET A 39 -5.46 -8.98 0.61
C MET A 39 -4.63 -7.82 1.18
N PRO A 40 -4.71 -7.49 2.49
CA PRO A 40 -3.83 -6.48 3.08
C PRO A 40 -2.35 -6.84 3.01
N CYS A 41 -2.01 -8.14 3.10
CA CYS A 41 -0.63 -8.62 2.98
C CYS A 41 -0.13 -8.46 1.54
N ILE A 42 -0.95 -8.82 0.54
CA ILE A 42 -0.66 -8.62 -0.88
C ILE A 42 -0.35 -7.14 -1.15
N LEU A 43 -1.24 -6.24 -0.71
CA LEU A 43 -1.07 -4.78 -0.86
C LEU A 43 0.24 -4.29 -0.22
N ASN A 44 0.53 -4.71 1.02
CA ASN A 44 1.73 -4.28 1.73
C ASN A 44 3.02 -4.76 1.02
N ALA A 45 3.07 -6.04 0.65
CA ALA A 45 4.20 -6.63 -0.05
C ALA A 45 4.47 -5.96 -1.41
N ALA A 46 3.41 -5.67 -2.18
CA ALA A 46 3.52 -4.93 -3.42
C ALA A 46 4.04 -3.50 -3.19
N ASN A 47 3.52 -2.80 -2.19
CA ASN A 47 3.94 -1.44 -1.83
C ASN A 47 5.44 -1.37 -1.51
N GLU A 48 5.96 -2.31 -0.73
CA GLU A 48 7.39 -2.34 -0.41
C GLU A 48 8.28 -2.55 -1.64
N VAL A 49 7.85 -3.41 -2.58
CA VAL A 49 8.60 -3.63 -3.84
C VAL A 49 8.62 -2.36 -4.68
N VAL A 50 7.47 -1.71 -4.87
CA VAL A 50 7.42 -0.51 -5.73
C VAL A 50 8.12 0.68 -5.09
N VAL A 51 8.10 0.82 -3.75
CA VAL A 51 8.86 1.87 -3.05
C VAL A 51 10.36 1.63 -3.22
N ASP A 52 10.85 0.41 -3.03
CA ASP A 52 12.26 0.06 -3.23
C ASP A 52 12.70 0.30 -4.69
N ALA A 53 11.88 -0.11 -5.66
CA ALA A 53 12.14 0.11 -7.08
C ALA A 53 12.15 1.60 -7.46
N PHE A 54 11.20 2.39 -6.92
CA PHE A 54 11.15 3.84 -7.11
C PHE A 54 12.40 4.54 -6.55
N LEU A 55 12.83 4.15 -5.35
CA LEU A 55 14.06 4.69 -4.73
C LEU A 55 15.34 4.31 -5.47
N LYS A 56 15.29 3.31 -6.36
CA LYS A 56 16.40 2.85 -7.21
C LYS A 56 16.26 3.31 -8.66
N ASP A 57 15.37 4.27 -8.95
CA ASP A 57 15.09 4.80 -10.28
C ASP A 57 14.65 3.73 -11.31
N GLN A 58 14.05 2.62 -10.86
CA GLN A 58 13.62 1.52 -11.72
C GLN A 58 12.19 1.72 -12.24
N ILE A 59 11.35 2.43 -11.49
CA ILE A 59 9.97 2.76 -11.88
C ILE A 59 9.65 4.21 -11.55
N GLY A 60 8.72 4.80 -12.31
CA GLY A 60 8.19 6.13 -12.04
C GLY A 60 7.14 6.15 -10.92
N PHE A 61 6.98 7.31 -10.27
CA PHE A 61 6.04 7.50 -9.16
C PHE A 61 4.59 7.10 -9.51
N LEU A 62 4.12 7.47 -10.70
CA LEU A 62 2.75 7.15 -11.14
C LEU A 62 2.57 5.65 -11.45
N GLN A 63 3.64 4.95 -11.84
CA GLN A 63 3.60 3.52 -12.15
C GLN A 63 3.48 2.66 -10.88
N MET A 64 3.89 3.18 -9.72
CA MET A 64 3.80 2.45 -8.45
C MET A 64 2.37 1.96 -8.16
N SER A 65 1.38 2.84 -8.34
CA SER A 65 -0.02 2.49 -8.12
C SER A 65 -0.53 1.45 -9.14
N ASP A 66 -0.05 1.48 -10.38
CA ASP A 66 -0.45 0.49 -11.41
C ASP A 66 0.09 -0.90 -11.08
N VAL A 67 1.32 -0.99 -10.58
CA VAL A 67 1.93 -2.27 -10.16
C VAL A 67 1.23 -2.83 -8.93
N ILE A 68 0.90 -1.99 -7.95
CA ILE A 68 0.15 -2.40 -6.76
C ILE A 68 -1.23 -2.96 -7.17
N GLU A 69 -1.98 -2.22 -7.98
CA GLU A 69 -3.31 -2.63 -8.45
C GLU A 69 -3.26 -3.97 -9.20
N GLN A 70 -2.33 -4.13 -10.13
CA GLN A 70 -2.14 -5.37 -10.87
C GLN A 70 -1.71 -6.53 -9.96
N THR A 71 -0.91 -6.27 -8.93
CA THR A 71 -0.50 -7.31 -7.97
C THR A 71 -1.70 -7.78 -7.15
N MET A 72 -2.53 -6.86 -6.66
CA MET A 72 -3.77 -7.18 -5.95
C MET A 72 -4.75 -8.00 -6.81
N GLN A 73 -4.81 -7.73 -8.11
CA GLN A 73 -5.68 -8.47 -9.05
C GLN A 73 -5.14 -9.85 -9.43
N LYS A 74 -3.82 -10.04 -9.45
CA LYS A 74 -3.15 -11.28 -9.91
C LYS A 74 -2.83 -12.27 -8.80
N ALA A 75 -2.63 -11.79 -7.58
CA ALA A 75 -2.26 -12.62 -6.44
C ALA A 75 -3.42 -13.53 -5.99
N ASP A 76 -3.09 -14.76 -5.60
CA ASP A 76 -4.09 -15.71 -5.11
C ASP A 76 -4.70 -15.23 -3.79
N TYR A 77 -6.03 -15.17 -3.76
CA TYR A 77 -6.78 -14.71 -2.60
C TYR A 77 -7.11 -15.87 -1.65
N ILE A 78 -6.81 -15.67 -0.36
CA ILE A 78 -7.08 -16.62 0.72
C ILE A 78 -7.98 -15.92 1.74
N VAL A 79 -9.18 -16.44 1.96
CA VAL A 79 -10.20 -15.83 2.83
C VAL A 79 -9.86 -15.92 4.32
N ASN A 80 -9.29 -17.04 4.77
CA ASN A 80 -8.93 -17.30 6.17
C ASN A 80 -7.48 -17.80 6.25
N PRO A 81 -6.49 -16.92 6.03
CA PRO A 81 -5.09 -17.32 5.99
C PRO A 81 -4.55 -17.71 7.38
N SER A 82 -3.75 -18.76 7.41
CA SER A 82 -2.83 -19.10 8.48
C SER A 82 -1.58 -18.20 8.44
N TYR A 83 -0.66 -18.38 9.40
CA TYR A 83 0.61 -17.66 9.38
C TYR A 83 1.46 -18.06 8.17
N GLU A 84 1.54 -19.35 7.88
CA GLU A 84 2.28 -19.88 6.74
C GLU A 84 1.73 -19.34 5.42
N ASP A 85 0.40 -19.25 5.29
CA ASP A 85 -0.25 -18.62 4.12
C ASP A 85 0.18 -17.16 3.95
N TYR A 86 0.38 -16.40 5.04
CA TYR A 86 0.87 -15.03 4.95
C TYR A 86 2.34 -14.94 4.52
N VAL A 87 3.19 -15.86 4.98
CA VAL A 87 4.59 -15.92 4.56
C VAL A 87 4.68 -16.21 3.05
N GLU A 88 3.87 -17.15 2.57
CA GLU A 88 3.79 -17.48 1.14
C GLU A 88 3.16 -16.34 0.33
N THR A 89 2.12 -15.69 0.87
CA THR A 89 1.48 -14.53 0.25
C THR A 89 2.47 -13.39 0.04
N ASP A 90 3.28 -13.04 1.05
CA ASP A 90 4.30 -12.00 0.92
C ASP A 90 5.30 -12.34 -0.19
N ALA A 91 5.87 -13.55 -0.17
CA ALA A 91 6.84 -13.98 -1.18
C ALA A 91 6.26 -13.96 -2.60
N MET A 92 5.02 -14.44 -2.76
CA MET A 92 4.30 -14.48 -4.03
C MET A 92 3.97 -13.07 -4.54
N ALA A 93 3.40 -12.20 -3.69
CA ALA A 93 3.05 -10.84 -4.06
C ALA A 93 4.29 -10.03 -4.47
N ARG A 94 5.41 -10.20 -3.76
CA ARG A 94 6.69 -9.57 -4.14
C ARG A 94 7.20 -10.06 -5.49
N ARG A 95 7.05 -11.36 -5.79
CA ARG A 95 7.44 -11.92 -7.09
C ARG A 95 6.59 -11.33 -8.21
N ILE A 96 5.26 -11.33 -8.06
CA ILE A 96 4.34 -10.74 -9.03
C ILE A 96 4.68 -9.27 -9.26
N ALA A 97 4.84 -8.47 -8.19
CA ALA A 97 5.14 -7.05 -8.32
C ALA A 97 6.42 -6.78 -9.13
N ARG A 98 7.48 -7.57 -8.93
CA ARG A 98 8.75 -7.45 -9.66
C ARG A 98 8.66 -7.88 -11.12
N GLU A 99 7.70 -8.73 -11.50
CA GLU A 99 7.50 -9.16 -12.89
C GLU A 99 6.75 -8.10 -13.73
N LEU A 100 6.29 -7.01 -13.12
CA LEU A 100 5.48 -5.98 -13.77
C LEU A 100 6.27 -4.76 -14.26
N PHE A 101 7.60 -4.72 -14.07
CA PHE A 101 8.49 -3.66 -14.53
C PHE A 101 9.89 -4.16 -14.85
#